data_AF-A0A2G5BFZ1-F1
#
_entry.id   AF-A0A2G5BFZ1-F1
#
_cell.length_a   1.000
_cell.length_b   1.000
_cell.length_c   1.000
_cell.angle_alpha   90.00
_cell.angle_beta   90.00
_cell.angle_gamma   90.00
#
_symmetry.space_group_name_H-M   'P 1'
#
loop_
_entity.id
_entity.type
_entity.pdbx_description
1 polymer ?
#
loop_
_entity_poly.entity_id
_entity_poly.type
_entity_poly.pdbx_seq_one_letter_code
_entity_poly.pdbx_strand_id
1 'polypeptide(L)'
;VLPEDMFRSPMIGLQADQLVLDELVARRLPLLSEHLRAKLGSTASLAPVTVSWFLSLFVDCLPEPHRLRVWDMLFAHGYAVIFQGCLGILELCQDALMQCTTPTAIYMMLQ
;
A
#
# COMPACT_ATOMS: atom_id res chain seq x y z
N VAL A 1 -5.78 -10.00 15.56
CA VAL A 1 -5.70 -8.79 16.43
C VAL A 1 -4.98 -7.71 15.65
N LEU A 2 -5.64 -6.57 15.41
CA LEU A 2 -5.01 -5.37 14.84
C LEU A 2 -4.07 -4.77 15.90
N PRO A 3 -2.94 -4.14 15.53
CA PRO A 3 -2.05 -3.48 16.50
C PRO A 3 -2.81 -2.41 17.31
N GLU A 4 -2.62 -2.38 18.64
CA GLU A 4 -3.39 -1.52 19.57
C GLU A 4 -3.25 0.00 19.30
N ASP A 5 -2.23 0.40 18.53
CA ASP A 5 -1.89 1.79 18.23
C ASP A 5 -2.13 2.22 16.77
N MET A 6 -2.79 1.37 15.95
CA MET A 6 -3.07 1.68 14.54
C MET A 6 -3.94 2.96 14.38
N PHE A 7 -4.78 3.25 15.37
CA PHE A 7 -5.73 4.38 15.36
C PHE A 7 -5.51 5.38 16.50
N ARG A 8 -4.50 5.20 17.36
CA ARG A 8 -4.22 6.11 18.48
C ARG A 8 -3.25 7.20 18.04
N SER A 9 -3.61 8.47 18.20
CA SER A 9 -2.69 9.59 17.93
C SER A 9 -1.44 9.49 18.81
N PRO A 10 -0.21 9.60 18.25
CA PRO A 10 0.13 10.07 16.90
C PRO A 10 0.35 8.94 15.86
N MET A 11 -0.61 8.01 15.71
CA MET A 11 -0.68 6.90 14.74
C MET A 11 0.67 6.22 14.50
N ILE A 12 1.42 6.00 15.59
CA ILE A 12 2.81 5.53 15.53
C ILE A 12 2.87 4.14 14.86
N GLY A 13 1.86 3.29 15.12
CA GLY A 13 1.73 1.99 14.47
C GLY A 13 1.61 2.11 12.95
N LEU A 14 0.79 3.05 12.45
CA LEU A 14 0.62 3.27 11.02
C LEU A 14 1.88 3.85 10.38
N GLN A 15 2.61 4.74 11.07
CA GLN A 15 3.88 5.26 10.56
C GLN A 15 4.93 4.16 10.43
N ALA A 16 5.02 3.28 11.44
CA ALA A 16 5.88 2.10 11.37
C ALA A 16 5.47 1.17 10.22
N ASP A 17 4.17 0.93 10.03
CA ASP A 17 3.65 0.13 8.92
C ASP A 17 4.00 0.73 7.55
N GLN A 18 3.93 2.05 7.38
CA GLN A 18 4.34 2.70 6.13
C GLN A 18 5.83 2.48 5.85
N LEU A 19 6.70 2.58 6.86
CA LEU A 19 8.14 2.32 6.70
C LEU A 19 8.41 0.87 6.32
N VAL A 20 7.69 -0.08 6.94
CA VAL A 20 7.78 -1.51 6.59
C VAL A 20 7.34 -1.73 5.14
N LEU A 21 6.24 -1.11 4.71
CA LEU A 21 5.79 -1.22 3.32
C LEU A 21 6.80 -0.62 2.35
N ASP A 22 7.35 0.56 2.64
CA ASP A 22 8.36 1.20 1.79
C ASP A 22 9.62 0.31 1.65
N GLU A 23 10.06 -0.33 2.73
CA GLU A 23 11.17 -1.30 2.67
C GLU A 23 10.81 -2.54 1.84
N LEU A 24 9.60 -3.09 2.03
CA LEU A 24 9.12 -4.24 1.28
C LEU A 24 9.03 -3.95 -0.22
N VAL A 25 8.50 -2.79 -0.61
CA VAL A 25 8.42 -2.35 -2.01
C VAL A 25 9.83 -2.17 -2.58
N ALA A 26 10.76 -1.55 -1.85
CA ALA A 26 12.14 -1.42 -2.29
C ALA A 26 12.84 -2.77 -2.49
N ARG A 27 12.51 -3.78 -1.67
CA ARG A 27 13.10 -5.12 -1.76
C ARG A 27 12.47 -6.00 -2.84
N ARG A 28 11.16 -5.89 -3.06
CA ARG A 28 10.40 -6.77 -3.96
C ARG A 28 10.22 -6.17 -5.36
N LEU A 29 10.04 -4.85 -5.43
CA LEU A 29 9.80 -4.09 -6.67
C LEU A 29 10.82 -2.96 -6.80
N PRO A 30 12.12 -3.26 -6.87
CA PRO A 30 13.18 -2.24 -6.81
C PRO A 30 13.07 -1.21 -7.94
N LEU A 31 12.74 -1.65 -9.17
CA LEU A 31 12.56 -0.76 -10.32
C LEU A 31 11.38 0.21 -10.14
N LEU A 32 10.26 -0.31 -9.64
CA LEU A 32 9.10 0.53 -9.34
C LEU A 32 9.41 1.50 -8.22
N SER A 33 10.08 1.05 -7.16
CA SER A 33 10.50 1.89 -6.03
C SER A 33 11.38 3.05 -6.48
N GLU A 34 12.35 2.79 -7.36
CA GLU A 34 13.23 3.82 -7.92
C GLU A 34 12.45 4.81 -8.79
N HIS A 35 11.57 4.33 -9.67
CA HIS A 35 10.72 5.17 -10.50
C HIS A 35 9.80 6.06 -9.66
N LEU A 36 9.12 5.49 -8.66
CA LEU A 36 8.26 6.23 -7.75
C LEU A 36 9.04 7.31 -6.99
N ARG A 37 10.24 6.99 -6.47
CA ARG A 37 11.11 7.99 -5.82
C ARG A 37 11.54 9.11 -6.78
N ALA A 38 11.83 8.78 -8.03
CA ALA A 38 12.20 9.76 -9.04
C ALA A 38 11.05 10.68 -9.45
N LYS A 39 9.80 10.16 -9.47
CA LYS A 39 8.61 10.93 -9.88
C LYS A 39 7.96 11.71 -8.74
N LEU A 40 7.86 11.11 -7.56
CA LEU A 40 7.21 11.70 -6.39
C LEU A 40 8.19 12.60 -5.61
N GLY A 41 9.49 12.28 -5.63
CA GLY A 41 10.53 12.95 -4.86
C GLY A 41 10.85 12.24 -3.54
N SER A 42 11.98 12.57 -2.92
CA SER A 42 12.50 11.87 -1.72
C SER A 42 11.60 11.98 -0.48
N THR A 43 10.68 12.93 -0.46
CA THR A 43 9.74 13.20 0.63
C THR A 43 8.30 12.76 0.33
N ALA A 44 8.00 12.31 -0.89
CA ALA A 44 6.67 11.87 -1.27
C ALA A 44 6.63 10.34 -1.38
N SER A 45 6.00 9.73 -0.38
CA SER A 45 5.72 8.29 -0.31
C SER A 45 4.34 7.99 -0.92
N LEU A 46 4.08 6.72 -1.25
CA LEU A 46 2.73 6.22 -1.56
C LEU A 46 1.77 6.30 -0.35
N ALA A 47 2.28 6.72 0.81
CA ALA A 47 1.57 6.90 2.06
C ALA A 47 0.13 7.44 1.93
N PRO A 48 -0.20 8.48 1.15
CA PRO A 48 -1.59 8.96 1.07
C PRO A 48 -2.58 7.88 0.60
N VAL A 49 -2.16 7.03 -0.33
CA VAL A 49 -2.99 5.96 -0.90
C VAL A 49 -2.94 4.72 -0.02
N THR A 50 -1.73 4.29 0.35
CA THR A 50 -1.54 3.08 1.17
C THR A 50 -2.10 3.26 2.57
N VAL A 51 -2.08 4.46 3.16
CA VAL A 51 -2.77 4.73 4.44
C VAL A 51 -4.27 4.47 4.31
N SER A 52 -4.90 4.93 3.22
CA SER A 52 -6.32 4.64 2.97
C SER A 52 -6.58 3.13 2.86
N TRP A 53 -5.69 2.38 2.20
CA TRP A 53 -5.80 0.92 2.09
C TRP A 53 -5.71 0.21 3.44
N PHE A 54 -4.79 0.65 4.31
CA PHE A 54 -4.62 0.09 5.64
C PHE A 54 -5.82 0.41 6.53
N LEU A 55 -6.30 1.65 6.53
CA LEU A 55 -7.44 2.07 7.37
C LEU A 55 -8.76 1.46 6.90
N SER A 56 -8.94 1.28 5.59
CA SER A 56 -10.15 0.68 5.00
C SER A 56 -10.07 -0.85 4.87
N LEU A 57 -8.93 -1.48 5.16
CA LEU A 57 -8.72 -2.91 4.89
C LEU A 57 -9.10 -3.30 3.45
N PHE A 58 -8.71 -2.46 2.48
CA PHE A 58 -9.04 -2.58 1.05
C PHE A 58 -10.54 -2.55 0.69
N VAL A 59 -11.41 -2.09 1.59
CA VAL A 59 -12.87 -2.03 1.32
C VAL A 59 -13.17 -1.17 0.10
N ASP A 60 -12.48 -0.05 -0.07
CA ASP A 60 -12.77 0.91 -1.14
C ASP A 60 -11.95 0.67 -2.42
N CYS A 61 -11.00 -0.28 -2.41
CA CYS A 61 -9.99 -0.42 -3.46
C CYS A 61 -10.19 -1.65 -4.35
N LEU A 62 -11.00 -2.62 -3.89
CA LEU A 62 -11.23 -3.88 -4.60
C LEU A 62 -12.74 -4.13 -4.82
N PRO A 63 -13.13 -4.73 -5.97
CA PRO A 63 -14.48 -5.24 -6.17
C PRO A 63 -14.85 -6.27 -5.09
N GLU A 64 -16.13 -6.32 -4.73
CA GLU A 64 -16.67 -7.13 -3.62
C GLU A 64 -16.14 -8.58 -3.51
N PRO A 65 -16.07 -9.40 -4.59
CA PRO A 65 -15.58 -10.77 -4.47
C PRO A 65 -14.08 -10.87 -4.12
N HIS A 66 -13.28 -9.86 -4.47
CA HIS A 66 -11.84 -9.83 -4.16
C HIS A 66 -11.60 -9.33 -2.73
N ARG A 67 -12.40 -8.37 -2.28
CA ARG A 67 -12.38 -7.84 -0.91
C ARG A 67 -12.61 -8.94 0.13
N LEU A 68 -13.62 -9.78 -0.08
CA LEU A 68 -13.95 -10.88 0.85
C LEU A 68 -12.80 -11.89 1.00
N ARG A 69 -12.08 -12.19 -0.09
CA ARG A 69 -10.91 -13.09 -0.02
C ARG A 69 -9.75 -12.51 0.78
N VAL A 70 -9.49 -11.21 0.63
CA VAL A 70 -8.46 -10.53 1.42
C VAL A 70 -8.85 -10.55 2.90
N TRP A 71 -10.14 -10.39 3.21
CA TRP A 71 -10.65 -10.47 4.57
C TRP A 71 -10.55 -11.88 5.15
N ASP A 72 -10.90 -12.91 4.39
CA ASP A 72 -10.72 -14.31 4.82
C ASP A 72 -9.26 -14.60 5.17
N MET A 73 -8.33 -14.14 4.31
CA MET A 73 -6.90 -14.28 4.58
C MET A 73 -6.46 -13.47 5.79
N LEU A 74 -6.97 -12.25 5.98
CA LEU A 74 -6.68 -11.39 7.12
C LEU A 74 -7.11 -12.05 8.44
N PHE A 75 -8.29 -12.66 8.48
CA PHE A 75 -8.76 -13.36 9.67
C PHE A 75 -8.00 -14.67 9.93
N ALA A 76 -7.58 -15.38 8.88
CA ALA A 76 -6.85 -16.64 9.00
C ALA A 76 -5.36 -16.49 9.32
N HIS A 77 -4.68 -15.52 8.71
CA HIS A 77 -3.22 -15.36 8.77
C HIS A 77 -2.77 -14.08 9.49
N GLY A 78 -3.71 -13.20 9.84
CA GLY A 78 -3.45 -11.99 10.60
C GLY A 78 -3.04 -10.78 9.76
N TYR A 79 -2.66 -9.71 10.47
CA TYR A 79 -2.44 -8.37 9.92
C TYR A 79 -1.36 -8.28 8.84
N ALA A 80 -0.40 -9.21 8.83
CA ALA A 80 0.66 -9.26 7.82
C ALA A 80 0.13 -9.40 6.37
N VAL A 81 -1.08 -9.93 6.20
CA VAL A 81 -1.76 -10.05 4.89
C VAL A 81 -1.98 -8.69 4.24
N ILE A 82 -2.10 -7.60 5.02
CA ILE A 82 -2.30 -6.27 4.45
C ILE A 82 -1.10 -5.85 3.61
N PHE A 83 0.12 -6.09 4.11
CA PHE A 83 1.34 -5.80 3.35
C PHE A 83 1.42 -6.63 2.06
N GLN A 84 1.00 -7.88 2.11
CA GLN A 84 0.93 -8.73 0.91
C GLN A 84 -0.12 -8.25 -0.08
N GLY A 85 -1.28 -7.77 0.39
CA GLY A 85 -2.29 -7.13 -0.45
C GLY A 85 -1.76 -5.89 -1.15
N CYS A 86 -1.08 -5.00 -0.40
CA CYS A 86 -0.46 -3.80 -0.96
C CYS A 86 0.59 -4.14 -2.03
N LEU A 87 1.49 -5.08 -1.73
CA LEU A 87 2.50 -5.55 -2.69
C LEU A 87 1.85 -6.17 -3.92
N GLY A 88 0.83 -7.01 -3.75
CA GLY A 88 0.12 -7.64 -4.85
C GLY A 88 -0.56 -6.63 -5.77
N ILE A 89 -1.19 -5.59 -5.22
CA ILE A 89 -1.77 -4.50 -6.03
C ILE A 89 -0.68 -3.74 -6.78
N LEU A 90 0.43 -3.40 -6.12
CA LEU A 90 1.55 -2.70 -6.76
C LEU A 90 2.22 -3.54 -7.86
N GLU A 91 2.36 -4.85 -7.65
CA GLU A 91 2.84 -5.82 -8.64
C GLU A 91 1.91 -5.86 -9.85
N LEU A 92 0.59 -5.94 -9.63
CA LEU A 92 -0.41 -5.96 -10.71
C LEU A 92 -0.42 -4.65 -11.52
N CYS A 93 -0.23 -3.51 -10.86
CA CYS A 93 -0.24 -2.19 -11.49
C CYS A 93 1.14 -1.74 -11.99
N GLN A 94 2.20 -2.53 -11.80
CA GLN A 94 3.59 -2.11 -12.03
C GLN A 94 3.80 -1.55 -13.43
N ASP A 95 3.35 -2.26 -14.48
CA ASP A 95 3.56 -1.85 -15.87
C ASP A 95 2.88 -0.50 -16.20
N ALA A 96 1.71 -0.25 -15.61
CA ALA A 96 0.99 1.00 -15.77
C ALA A 96 1.67 2.14 -14.99
N LEU A 97 2.10 1.88 -13.76
CA LEU A 97 2.79 2.86 -12.91
C LEU A 97 4.13 3.29 -13.50
N MET A 98 4.87 2.38 -14.13
CA MET A 98 6.13 2.69 -14.82
C MET A 98 5.93 3.66 -16.00
N GLN A 99 4.72 3.72 -16.58
CA GLN A 99 4.37 4.65 -17.65
C GLN A 99 3.92 6.02 -17.11
N CYS A 100 3.57 6.12 -15.84
CA CYS A 100 3.18 7.39 -15.22
C CYS A 100 4.40 8.32 -15.09
N THR A 101 4.30 9.52 -15.66
CA THR A 101 5.38 10.52 -15.64
C THR A 101 5.17 11.62 -14.61
N THR A 102 3.96 11.75 -14.04
CA THR A 102 3.60 12.78 -13.06
C THR A 102 3.10 12.17 -11.76
N PRO A 103 3.32 12.82 -10.60
CA PRO A 103 2.74 12.41 -9.32
C PRO A 103 1.23 12.20 -9.38
N THR A 104 0.51 13.11 -10.04
CA THR A 104 -0.96 13.05 -10.15
C THR A 104 -1.41 11.79 -10.89
N ALA A 105 -0.72 11.40 -11.96
CA ALA A 105 -1.06 10.19 -12.71
C ALA A 105 -0.86 8.93 -11.86
N ILE A 106 0.20 8.90 -11.03
CA ILE A 106 0.46 7.79 -10.10
C ILE A 106 -0.69 7.65 -9.09
N TYR A 107 -1.12 8.75 -8.47
CA TYR A 107 -2.21 8.72 -7.51
C TYR A 107 -3.54 8.32 -8.14
N MET A 108 -3.86 8.83 -9.34
CA MET A 108 -5.08 8.47 -10.06
C MET A 108 -5.11 7.01 -10.53
N MET A 109 -3.94 6.40 -10.78
CA MET A 109 -3.85 4.99 -11.16
C MET A 109 -4.16 4.04 -9.99
N LEU A 110 -3.94 4.49 -8.75
CA LEU A 110 -4.06 3.66 -7.54
C LEU A 110 -5.33 3.94 -6.71
N GLN A 111 -6.12 4.95 -7.10
CA GLN A 111 -7.46 5.22 -6.56
C GLN A 111 -8.53 4.50 -7.37
#